data_AF-A0A424YWQ1-F1
#
_entry.id   AF-A0A424YWQ1-F1
#
_cell.length_a   1.000
_cell.length_b   1.000
_cell.length_c   1.000
_cell.angle_alpha   90.00
_cell.angle_beta   90.00
_cell.angle_gamma   90.00
#
_symmetry.space_group_name_H-M   'P 1'
#
loop_
_entity.id
_entity.type
_entity.pdbx_description
1 polymer ?
#
loop_
_entity_poly.entity_id
_entity_poly.type
_entity_poly.pdbx_seq_one_letter_code
_entity_poly.pdbx_strand_id
1 'polypeptide(L)'
;MSFVNGGMVMSDYDHLSPTMRVVMQVIARCTIFIYALIAALLIIIALLTFFDAVYLILHIFTYDNFIDGIIEVLNVLLLTIIVVEVLETVIGYFRTSRIMVRPILIAGLTAMVRKVLILTADDLDLRILIGIAGIIAVLTLAIYYIGKTEIETAAQ
;
A
#
# COMPACT_ATOMS: atom_id res chain seq x y z
N MET A 1 -23.42 63.54 -32.60
CA MET A 1 -23.68 63.86 -31.18
C MET A 1 -24.69 62.84 -30.65
N SER A 2 -24.20 61.74 -30.06
CA SER A 2 -24.92 60.96 -29.05
C SER A 2 -23.91 60.00 -28.40
N PHE A 3 -23.63 60.27 -27.14
CA PHE A 3 -22.87 59.41 -26.24
C PHE A 3 -23.81 58.33 -25.70
N VAL A 4 -23.45 57.06 -25.87
CA VAL A 4 -23.93 55.93 -25.06
C VAL A 4 -22.72 55.00 -24.92
N ASN A 5 -21.84 55.25 -23.96
CA ASN A 5 -21.81 54.58 -22.66
C ASN A 5 -21.94 53.04 -22.74
N GLY A 6 -20.93 52.40 -23.32
CA GLY A 6 -20.62 50.99 -23.08
C GLY A 6 -19.70 50.91 -21.86
N GLY A 7 -20.31 50.89 -20.67
CA GLY A 7 -19.60 50.79 -19.41
C GLY A 7 -18.69 49.57 -19.36
N MET A 8 -17.46 49.81 -18.93
CA MET A 8 -16.51 48.90 -18.28
C MET A 8 -16.97 47.45 -18.14
N VAL A 9 -16.42 46.57 -18.97
CA VAL A 9 -16.16 45.18 -18.58
C VAL A 9 -14.90 45.20 -17.71
N MET A 10 -15.04 45.67 -16.47
CA MET A 10 -13.97 45.61 -15.48
C MET A 10 -14.40 44.68 -14.37
N SER A 11 -13.54 43.69 -14.13
CA SER A 11 -13.41 42.92 -12.89
C SER A 11 -14.55 41.99 -12.53
N ASP A 12 -14.33 40.68 -12.68
CA ASP A 12 -14.48 39.79 -11.52
C ASP A 12 -13.75 38.44 -11.64
N TYR A 13 -12.42 38.45 -11.75
CA TYR A 13 -11.60 37.27 -11.40
C TYR A 13 -10.28 37.65 -10.68
N ASP A 14 -10.27 38.79 -9.97
CA ASP A 14 -9.12 39.24 -9.15
C ASP A 14 -9.33 39.00 -7.64
N HIS A 15 -10.30 38.17 -7.26
CA HIS A 15 -10.56 37.78 -5.88
C HIS A 15 -9.89 36.43 -5.52
N LEU A 16 -8.62 36.24 -5.91
CA LEU A 16 -7.76 35.26 -5.24
C LEU A 16 -7.47 35.79 -3.84
N SER A 17 -8.41 35.54 -2.94
CA SER A 17 -8.41 36.03 -1.57
C SER A 17 -7.08 35.70 -0.88
N PRO A 18 -6.48 36.66 -0.13
CA PRO A 18 -5.26 36.41 0.64
C PRO A 18 -5.44 35.23 1.63
N THR A 19 -6.68 34.94 2.03
CA THR A 19 -7.04 33.78 2.84
C THR A 19 -6.78 32.44 2.14
N MET A 20 -7.03 32.32 0.83
CA MET A 20 -6.79 31.08 0.08
C MET A 20 -5.29 30.71 0.05
N ARG A 21 -4.40 31.72 -0.03
CA ARG A 21 -2.95 31.51 0.00
C ARG A 21 -2.47 31.05 1.38
N VAL A 22 -3.00 31.64 2.45
CA VAL A 22 -2.69 31.23 3.83
C VAL A 22 -3.19 29.81 4.10
N VAL A 23 -4.41 29.47 3.66
CA VAL A 23 -4.97 28.12 3.82
C VAL A 23 -4.10 27.08 3.08
N MET A 24 -3.71 27.36 1.84
CA MET A 24 -2.80 26.47 1.09
C MET A 24 -1.44 26.30 1.78
N GLN A 25 -0.87 27.36 2.35
CA GLN A 25 0.40 27.30 3.08
C GLN A 25 0.30 26.50 4.39
N VAL A 26 -0.79 26.67 5.14
CA VAL A 26 -1.04 25.91 6.38
C VAL A 26 -1.23 24.43 6.07
N ILE A 27 -2.04 24.09 5.06
CA ILE A 27 -2.25 22.71 4.62
C ILE A 27 -0.93 22.08 4.19
N ALA A 28 -0.14 22.76 3.35
CA ALA A 28 1.14 22.23 2.90
C ALA A 28 2.10 21.94 4.08
N ARG A 29 2.15 22.82 5.08
CA ARG A 29 3.03 22.67 6.25
C ARG A 29 2.57 21.54 7.18
N CYS A 30 1.26 21.41 7.39
CA CYS A 30 0.68 20.28 8.14
C CYS A 30 0.95 18.95 7.44
N THR A 31 0.78 18.88 6.13
CA THR A 31 1.03 17.67 5.33
C THR A 31 2.49 17.23 5.44
N ILE A 32 3.44 18.16 5.31
CA ILE A 32 4.87 17.86 5.48
C ILE A 32 5.18 17.35 6.90
N PHE A 33 4.58 17.97 7.92
CA PHE A 33 4.75 17.55 9.31
C PHE A 33 4.25 16.12 9.55
N ILE A 34 3.07 15.78 9.02
CA ILE A 34 2.49 14.43 9.13
C ILE A 34 3.40 13.40 8.45
N TYR A 35 3.85 13.67 7.23
CA TYR A 35 4.75 12.74 6.55
C TYR A 35 6.08 12.56 7.28
N ALA A 36 6.62 13.62 7.89
CA ALA A 36 7.86 13.55 8.65
C ALA A 36 7.68 12.69 9.91
N LEU A 37 6.54 12.84 10.59
CA LEU A 37 6.18 12.04 11.76
C LEU A 37 6.02 10.56 11.38
N ILE A 38 5.35 10.25 10.27
CA ILE A 38 5.20 8.88 9.76
C ILE A 38 6.56 8.27 9.43
N ALA A 39 7.43 9.01 8.73
CA ALA A 39 8.78 8.53 8.40
C ALA A 39 9.59 8.24 9.66
N ALA A 40 9.56 9.13 10.66
CA ALA A 40 10.24 8.91 11.93
C ALA A 40 9.73 7.67 12.66
N LEU A 41 8.40 7.47 12.71
CA LEU A 41 7.80 6.29 13.32
C LEU A 41 8.19 5.00 12.60
N LEU A 42 8.17 4.99 11.27
CA LEU A 42 8.58 3.83 10.47
C LEU A 42 10.05 3.48 10.68
N ILE A 43 10.93 4.47 10.79
CA ILE A 43 12.36 4.24 11.10
C ILE A 43 12.49 3.57 12.47
N ILE A 44 11.79 4.07 13.49
CA ILE A 44 11.81 3.48 14.83
C ILE A 44 11.31 2.04 14.79
N ILE A 45 10.18 1.78 14.13
CA ILE A 45 9.62 0.43 14.00
C ILE A 45 10.60 -0.49 13.25
N ALA A 46 11.18 -0.04 12.14
CA ALA A 46 12.13 -0.84 11.36
C ALA A 46 13.35 -1.24 12.20
N LEU A 47 13.87 -0.32 13.02
CA LEU A 47 14.96 -0.62 13.93
C LEU A 47 14.54 -1.63 14.99
N LEU A 48 13.37 -1.45 15.62
CA LEU A 48 12.87 -2.37 16.64
C LEU A 48 12.69 -3.77 16.08
N THR A 49 12.02 -3.92 14.93
CA THR A 49 11.78 -5.24 14.32
C THR A 49 13.07 -5.86 13.79
N PHE A 50 14.03 -5.05 13.34
CA PHE A 50 15.36 -5.55 12.97
C PHE A 50 16.11 -6.11 14.17
N PHE A 51 16.14 -5.39 15.30
CA PHE A 51 16.76 -5.89 16.53
C PHE A 51 16.07 -7.15 17.05
N ASP A 52 14.74 -7.21 16.95
CA ASP A 52 13.95 -8.37 17.33
C ASP A 52 14.32 -9.60 16.47
N ALA A 53 14.44 -9.43 15.15
CA ALA A 53 14.90 -10.50 14.25
C ALA A 53 16.30 -11.00 14.62
N VAL A 54 17.24 -10.10 14.91
CA VAL A 54 18.60 -10.48 15.35
C VAL A 54 18.55 -11.23 16.67
N TYR A 55 17.75 -10.77 17.62
CA TYR A 55 17.58 -11.41 18.92
C TYR A 55 17.03 -12.84 18.78
N LEU A 56 16.00 -13.03 17.97
CA LEU A 56 15.41 -14.34 17.68
C LEU A 56 16.39 -15.30 17.02
N ILE A 57 17.18 -14.82 16.04
CA ILE A 57 18.20 -15.64 15.37
C ILE A 57 19.25 -16.14 16.37
N LEU A 58 19.68 -15.30 17.31
CA LEU A 58 20.65 -15.69 18.33
C LEU A 58 20.07 -16.71 19.32
N HIS A 59 18.76 -16.66 19.57
CA HIS A 59 18.09 -17.55 20.53
C HIS A 59 17.43 -18.78 19.88
N ILE A 60 17.56 -18.97 18.57
CA ILE A 60 16.88 -20.04 17.83
C ILE A 60 17.23 -21.45 18.34
N PHE A 61 18.44 -21.63 18.86
CA PHE A 61 18.90 -22.90 19.44
C PHE A 61 18.32 -23.20 20.82
N THR A 62 17.58 -22.25 21.42
CA THR A 62 16.95 -22.38 22.74
C THR A 62 15.50 -22.86 22.63
N TYR A 63 14.92 -22.87 21.42
CA TYR A 63 13.57 -23.37 21.19
C TYR A 63 13.53 -24.90 21.24
N ASP A 64 12.48 -25.44 21.86
CA ASP A 64 12.22 -26.90 21.89
C ASP A 64 12.05 -27.47 20.47
N ASN A 65 11.46 -26.67 19.56
CA ASN A 65 11.28 -26.99 18.15
C ASN A 65 12.00 -25.97 17.27
N PHE A 66 13.02 -26.41 16.53
CA PHE A 66 13.77 -25.56 15.60
C PHE A 66 12.90 -24.96 14.47
N ILE A 67 11.87 -25.69 14.01
CA ILE A 67 10.94 -25.23 12.96
C ILE A 67 10.17 -23.99 13.43
N ASP A 68 9.68 -24.00 14.67
CA ASP A 68 8.89 -22.89 15.22
C ASP A 68 9.75 -21.63 15.34
N GLY A 69 11.00 -21.76 15.77
CA GLY A 69 11.97 -20.67 15.79
C GLY A 69 12.24 -20.07 14.40
N ILE A 70 12.30 -20.88 13.34
CA ILE A 70 12.44 -20.38 11.96
C ILE A 70 11.20 -19.60 11.53
N ILE A 71 10.00 -20.11 11.81
CA ILE A 71 8.74 -19.46 11.45
C ILE A 71 8.64 -18.10 12.14
N GLU A 72 9.04 -18.00 13.40
CA GLU A 72 9.01 -16.75 14.16
C GLU A 72 10.01 -15.72 13.61
N VAL A 73 11.24 -16.13 13.29
CA VAL A 73 12.22 -15.28 12.61
C VAL A 73 11.69 -14.79 11.26
N LEU A 74 11.10 -15.68 10.45
CA LEU A 74 10.54 -15.32 9.15
C LEU A 74 9.43 -14.27 9.30
N ASN A 75 8.56 -14.42 10.30
CA ASN A 75 7.46 -13.49 10.54
C ASN A 75 7.98 -12.08 10.88
N VAL A 76 8.97 -11.99 11.76
CA VAL A 76 9.59 -10.70 12.14
C VAL A 76 10.37 -10.10 10.96
N LEU A 77 11.05 -10.91 10.15
CA LEU A 77 11.73 -10.44 8.94
C LEU A 77 10.74 -9.94 7.88
N LEU A 78 9.64 -10.66 7.63
CA LEU A 78 8.57 -10.21 6.73
C LEU A 78 8.00 -8.87 7.17
N LEU A 79 7.73 -8.71 8.48
CA LEU A 79 7.31 -7.43 9.04
C LEU A 79 8.35 -6.33 8.80
N THR A 80 9.63 -6.62 9.06
CA THR A 80 10.74 -5.67 8.86
C THR A 80 10.82 -5.21 7.41
N ILE A 81 10.77 -6.13 6.44
CA ILE A 81 10.81 -5.83 5.01
C ILE A 81 9.66 -4.91 4.61
N ILE A 82 8.45 -5.17 5.09
CA ILE A 82 7.29 -4.33 4.79
C ILE A 82 7.44 -2.93 5.35
N VAL A 83 7.93 -2.81 6.59
CA VAL A 83 8.14 -1.49 7.21
C VAL A 83 9.18 -0.70 6.41
N VAL A 84 10.27 -1.34 6.00
CA VAL A 84 11.31 -0.73 5.16
C VAL A 84 10.76 -0.34 3.78
N GLU A 85 9.95 -1.19 3.16
CA GLU A 85 9.31 -0.91 1.87
C GLU A 85 8.36 0.28 1.94
N VAL A 86 7.52 0.34 2.98
CA VAL A 86 6.64 1.49 3.22
C VAL A 86 7.48 2.74 3.49
N LEU A 87 8.57 2.65 4.26
CA LEU A 87 9.48 3.76 4.49
C LEU A 87 10.08 4.29 3.18
N GLU A 88 10.52 3.42 2.27
CA GLU A 88 10.99 3.84 0.94
C GLU A 88 9.91 4.58 0.16
N THR A 89 8.65 4.13 0.22
CA THR A 89 7.55 4.83 -0.46
C THR A 89 7.30 6.23 0.12
N VAL A 90 7.40 6.39 1.45
CA VAL A 90 7.25 7.67 2.15
C VAL A 90 8.40 8.61 1.82
N ILE A 91 9.64 8.11 1.81
CA ILE A 91 10.83 8.90 1.43
C ILE A 91 10.75 9.30 -0.05
N GLY A 92 10.29 8.40 -0.93
CA GLY A 92 10.09 8.68 -2.35
C GLY A 92 9.10 9.83 -2.59
N TYR A 93 8.03 9.90 -1.79
CA TYR A 93 7.10 11.01 -1.79
C TYR A 93 7.78 12.33 -1.40
N PHE A 94 8.58 12.33 -0.32
CA PHE A 94 9.36 13.51 0.11
C PHE A 94 10.29 14.02 -0.99
N ARG A 95 11.02 13.13 -1.67
CA ARG A 95 12.06 13.52 -2.64
C ARG A 95 11.49 14.16 -3.92
N THR A 96 10.29 13.75 -4.33
CA THR A 96 9.74 14.15 -5.64
C THR A 96 8.54 15.10 -5.50
N SER A 97 7.97 15.24 -4.30
CA SER A 97 6.66 15.91 -4.05
C SER A 97 5.56 15.48 -5.03
N ARG A 98 5.74 14.31 -5.65
CA ARG A 98 4.83 13.68 -6.59
C ARG A 98 4.74 12.21 -6.22
N ILE A 99 3.52 11.73 -6.27
CA ILE A 99 3.16 10.34 -6.04
C ILE A 99 3.61 9.56 -7.28
N MET A 100 4.72 8.84 -7.17
CA MET A 100 5.14 7.91 -8.23
C MET A 100 4.32 6.63 -8.07
N VAL A 101 3.50 6.31 -9.08
CA VAL A 101 2.54 5.20 -9.01
C VAL A 101 3.25 3.84 -8.85
N ARG A 102 4.44 3.69 -9.44
CA ARG A 102 5.20 2.43 -9.45
C ARG A 102 5.57 1.93 -8.03
N PRO A 103 6.25 2.70 -7.16
CA PRO A 103 6.53 2.29 -5.78
C PRO A 103 5.28 1.91 -4.98
N ILE A 104 4.17 2.63 -5.19
CA ILE A 104 2.93 2.39 -4.45
C ILE A 104 2.27 1.08 -4.88
N LEU A 105 2.32 0.74 -6.18
CA LEU A 105 1.81 -0.54 -6.67
C LEU A 105 2.62 -1.72 -6.12
N ILE A 106 3.95 -1.57 -6.02
CA ILE A 106 4.82 -2.60 -5.43
C ILE A 106 4.47 -2.78 -3.94
N ALA A 107 4.41 -1.69 -3.18
CA ALA A 107 4.02 -1.71 -1.77
C ALA A 107 2.62 -2.29 -1.53
N GLY A 108 1.66 -1.95 -2.39
CA GLY A 108 0.31 -2.51 -2.34
C GLY A 108 0.27 -4.01 -2.64
N LEU A 109 1.07 -4.47 -3.61
CA LEU A 109 1.20 -5.89 -3.92
C LEU A 109 1.84 -6.66 -2.77
N THR A 110 2.97 -6.19 -2.22
CA THR A 110 3.62 -6.86 -1.09
C THR A 110 2.70 -6.91 0.13
N ALA A 111 1.94 -5.84 0.40
CA ALA A 111 0.95 -5.82 1.47
C ALA A 111 -0.17 -6.87 1.26
N MET A 112 -0.65 -7.05 0.02
CA MET A 112 -1.62 -8.10 -0.31
C MET A 112 -1.03 -9.50 -0.15
N VAL A 113 0.17 -9.73 -0.69
CA VAL A 113 0.86 -11.03 -0.59
C VAL A 113 1.06 -11.40 0.87
N ARG A 114 1.53 -10.47 1.72
CA ARG A 114 1.69 -10.71 3.15
C ARG A 114 0.38 -11.07 3.85
N LYS A 115 -0.72 -10.38 3.52
CA LYS A 115 -2.06 -10.71 4.04
C LYS A 115 -2.44 -12.15 3.70
N VAL A 116 -2.17 -12.61 2.48
CA VAL A 116 -2.42 -13.99 2.05
C VAL A 116 -1.52 -14.99 2.79
N LEU A 117 -0.23 -14.68 2.97
CA LEU A 117 0.72 -15.53 3.71
C LEU A 117 0.30 -15.71 5.18
N ILE A 118 -0.11 -14.64 5.85
CA ILE A 118 -0.54 -14.67 7.26
C ILE A 118 -1.86 -15.43 7.43
N LEU A 119 -2.83 -15.20 6.54
CA LEU A 119 -4.10 -15.95 6.56
C LEU A 119 -3.91 -17.46 6.41
N THR A 120 -2.87 -17.88 5.70
CA THR A 120 -2.54 -19.30 5.54
C THR A 120 -1.85 -19.89 6.78
N ALA A 121 -1.24 -19.05 7.61
CA ALA A 121 -0.46 -19.46 8.78
C ALA A 121 -1.29 -19.58 10.06
N ASP A 122 -2.21 -18.65 10.32
CA ASP A 122 -2.96 -18.58 11.58
C ASP A 122 -4.25 -19.40 11.60
N ASP A 123 -4.82 -19.71 10.43
CA ASP A 123 -6.12 -20.37 10.32
C ASP A 123 -6.08 -21.47 9.25
N LEU A 124 -5.59 -22.65 9.65
CA LEU A 124 -5.94 -23.91 8.99
C LEU A 124 -7.36 -24.35 9.39
N ASP A 125 -8.30 -23.41 9.49
CA ASP A 125 -9.71 -23.77 9.54
C ASP A 125 -10.04 -24.41 8.20
N LEU A 126 -10.36 -25.71 8.24
CA LEU A 126 -10.75 -26.52 7.09
C LEU A 126 -11.81 -25.78 6.24
N ARG A 127 -12.66 -24.97 6.89
CA ARG A 127 -13.70 -24.17 6.24
C ARG A 127 -13.14 -23.07 5.32
N ILE A 128 -12.06 -22.40 5.71
CA ILE A 128 -11.40 -21.36 4.90
C ILE A 128 -10.64 -22.02 3.75
N LEU A 129 -9.94 -23.13 4.01
CA LEU A 129 -9.22 -23.89 2.99
C LEU A 129 -10.17 -24.44 1.90
N ILE A 130 -11.31 -25.01 2.30
CA ILE A 130 -12.35 -25.46 1.37
C ILE A 130 -12.95 -24.28 0.59
N GLY A 131 -13.08 -23.11 1.23
CA GLY A 131 -13.54 -21.89 0.56
C GLY A 131 -12.58 -21.44 -0.55
N ILE A 132 -11.28 -21.38 -0.26
CA ILE A 132 -10.25 -21.02 -1.25
C ILE A 132 -10.20 -22.04 -2.38
N ALA A 133 -10.19 -23.34 -2.05
CA ALA A 133 -10.22 -24.42 -3.05
C ALA A 133 -11.48 -24.35 -3.93
N GLY A 134 -12.63 -24.03 -3.35
CA GLY A 134 -13.89 -23.84 -4.06
C GLY A 134 -13.86 -22.67 -5.04
N ILE A 135 -13.33 -21.51 -4.63
CA ILE A 135 -13.18 -20.33 -5.49
C ILE A 135 -12.26 -20.65 -6.68
N ILE A 136 -11.12 -21.30 -6.43
CA ILE A 136 -10.19 -21.72 -7.49
C ILE A 136 -10.87 -22.68 -8.46
N ALA A 137 -11.62 -23.67 -7.96
CA ALA A 137 -12.36 -24.62 -8.78
C ALA A 137 -13.41 -23.92 -9.66
N VAL A 138 -14.18 -22.98 -9.10
CA VAL A 138 -15.20 -22.22 -9.84
C VAL A 138 -14.57 -21.36 -10.95
N LEU A 139 -13.47 -20.66 -10.66
CA LEU A 139 -12.77 -19.84 -11.66
C LEU A 139 -12.18 -20.70 -12.78
N THR A 140 -11.61 -21.85 -12.42
CA THR A 140 -11.06 -22.81 -13.39
C THR A 140 -12.17 -23.35 -14.29
N LEU A 141 -13.32 -23.70 -13.71
CA LEU A 141 -14.47 -24.20 -14.46
C LEU A 141 -15.03 -23.12 -15.39
N ALA A 142 -15.17 -21.88 -14.90
CA ALA A 142 -15.68 -20.76 -15.70
C ALA A 142 -14.79 -20.49 -16.92
N ILE A 143 -13.47 -20.48 -16.75
CA ILE A 143 -12.50 -20.33 -17.86
C ILE A 143 -12.61 -21.50 -18.85
N TYR A 144 -12.75 -22.72 -18.35
CA TYR A 144 -12.93 -23.89 -19.20
C TYR A 144 -14.20 -23.81 -20.06
N TYR A 145 -15.32 -23.34 -19.49
CA TYR A 145 -16.56 -23.13 -20.24
C TYR A 145 -16.45 -21.98 -21.25
N ILE A 146 -15.80 -20.87 -20.89
CA ILE A 146 -15.60 -19.75 -21.82
C ILE A 146 -14.74 -20.18 -23.02
N GLY A 147 -13.63 -20.89 -22.76
CA GLY A 147 -12.73 -21.36 -23.81
C GLY A 147 -13.39 -22.36 -24.75
N LYS A 148 -14.35 -23.15 -24.24
CA LYS A 148 -15.14 -24.05 -25.08
C LYS A 148 -16.08 -23.28 -26.03
N THR A 149 -16.68 -22.18 -25.57
CA THR A 149 -17.62 -21.39 -26.38
C THR A 149 -16.95 -20.63 -27.54
N GLU A 150 -15.68 -20.23 -27.36
CA GLU A 150 -14.92 -19.56 -28.42
C GLU A 150 -14.52 -20.53 -29.55
N ILE A 151 -14.28 -21.81 -29.23
CA ILE A 151 -13.93 -22.83 -30.21
C ILE A 151 -15.14 -23.25 -31.07
N GLU A 152 -16.34 -23.31 -30.50
CA GLU A 152 -17.58 -23.59 -31.27
C GLU A 152 -18.00 -22.42 -32.16
N THR A 153 -17.74 -21.17 -31.73
CA THR A 153 -18.08 -19.97 -32.53
C THR A 153 -17.09 -19.73 -33.68
N ALA A 154 -15.85 -20.18 -33.55
CA ALA A 154 -14.83 -20.11 -34.61
C ALA A 154 -14.92 -21.26 -35.64
N ALA A 155 -15.79 -22.25 -35.42
CA ALA A 155 -16.01 -23.40 -36.31
C ALA A 155 -17.30 -23.33 -37.14
N GLN A 156 -18.08 -22.23 -37.02
CA GLN A 156 -19.18 -21.86 -37.93
C GLN A 156 -18.73 -20.77 -38.90
#